data_AF-A0A4Y8RUN0-F1
#
_entry.id   AF-A0A4Y8RUN0-F1
#
_cell.length_a   1.000
_cell.length_b   1.000
_cell.length_c   1.000
_cell.angle_alpha   90.00
_cell.angle_beta   90.00
_cell.angle_gamma   90.00
#
_symmetry.space_group_name_H-M   'P 1'
#
loop_
_entity.id
_entity.type
_entity.pdbx_description
1 polymer ?
#
loop_
_entity_poly.entity_id
_entity_poly.type
_entity_poly.pdbx_seq_one_letter_code
_entity_poly.pdbx_strand_id
1 'polypeptide(L)' 'MAGEINVDMSTAAEMDYPQHERTYALFIGLFKWGTVIVVALLLGMMVGLIMGSGVIASVLTFIVALAIGFFALR' A
#
# COMPACT_ATOMS: atom_id res chain seq x y z
N MET A 1 21.39 -12.04 38.11
CA MET A 1 22.25 -11.57 37.01
C MET A 1 22.01 -12.52 35.85
N ALA A 2 21.32 -12.05 34.80
CA ALA A 2 21.16 -12.84 33.58
C ALA A 2 22.56 -13.05 32.97
N GLY A 3 22.93 -14.31 32.70
CA GLY A 3 24.24 -14.66 32.16
C GLY A 3 24.51 -13.98 30.82
N GLU A 4 25.76 -13.62 30.57
CA GLU A 4 26.19 -13.01 29.33
C GLU A 4 25.86 -13.94 28.15
N ILE A 5 25.03 -13.44 27.22
CA ILE A 5 24.66 -14.18 26.03
C ILE A 5 25.83 -14.08 25.05
N ASN A 6 26.66 -15.12 25.00
CA ASN A 6 27.74 -15.23 24.03
C ASN A 6 27.14 -15.71 22.69
N VAL A 7 26.80 -14.75 21.83
CA VAL A 7 26.31 -15.03 20.48
C VAL A 7 27.52 -15.21 19.55
N ASP A 8 27.73 -16.43 19.07
CA ASP A 8 28.77 -16.73 18.09
C ASP A 8 28.42 -16.11 16.73
N MET A 9 29.05 -14.98 16.42
CA MET A 9 28.88 -14.25 15.15
C MET A 9 29.65 -14.89 13.99
N SER A 10 30.50 -15.89 14.24
CA SER A 10 31.33 -16.53 13.22
C SER A 10 30.57 -17.58 12.40
N THR A 11 29.46 -18.09 12.93
CA THR A 11 28.59 -19.08 12.28
C THR A 11 27.14 -18.57 12.24
N ALA A 12 26.93 -17.41 11.61
CA ALA A 12 25.57 -16.94 11.33
C ALA A 12 24.84 -17.97 10.46
N ALA A 13 23.77 -18.57 10.99
CA ALA A 13 22.98 -19.54 10.24
C ALA A 13 22.40 -18.90 8.96
N GLU A 14 22.36 -19.67 7.87
CA GLU A 14 21.74 -19.24 6.62
C GLU A 14 20.24 -18.99 6.87
N MET A 15 19.82 -17.74 6.70
CA MET A 15 18.45 -17.32 6.97
C MET A 15 17.53 -17.70 5.80
N ASP A 16 16.39 -18.34 6.09
CA ASP A 16 15.40 -18.73 5.08
C ASP A 16 14.54 -17.53 4.65
N TYR A 17 14.97 -16.84 3.59
CA TYR A 17 14.32 -15.65 3.04
C TYR A 17 13.05 -15.81 2.17
N PRO A 18 12.68 -16.98 1.60
CA PRO A 18 11.54 -17.12 0.69
C PRO A 18 10.20 -16.59 1.26
N GLN A 19 9.93 -16.78 2.55
CA GLN A 19 8.69 -16.29 3.15
C GLN A 19 8.73 -14.79 3.49
N HIS A 20 9.91 -14.27 3.82
CA HIS A 20 10.12 -12.84 4.03
C HIS A 20 9.87 -12.07 2.72
N GLU A 21 10.46 -12.53 1.61
CA GLU A 21 10.29 -11.91 0.31
C GLU A 21 8.83 -11.92 -0.15
N ARG A 22 8.13 -13.06 0.01
CA ARG A 22 6.72 -13.18 -0.36
C ARG A 22 5.82 -12.22 0.42
N THR A 23 6.01 -12.14 1.74
CA THR A 23 5.19 -11.27 2.60
C THR A 23 5.48 -9.80 2.31
N TYR A 24 6.75 -9.46 2.09
CA TYR A 24 7.15 -8.11 1.72
C TYR A 24 6.59 -7.69 0.35
N ALA A 25 6.65 -8.56 -0.65
CA ALA A 25 6.08 -8.30 -1.97
C ALA A 25 4.56 -8.05 -1.88
N LEU A 26 3.84 -8.83 -1.08
CA LEU A 26 2.42 -8.62 -0.81
C LEU A 26 2.18 -7.28 -0.10
N PHE A 27 2.96 -6.95 0.92
CA PHE A 27 2.86 -5.68 1.63
C PHE A 27 3.04 -4.48 0.67
N ILE A 28 4.07 -4.52 -0.17
CA ILE A 28 4.33 -3.46 -1.16
C ILE A 28 3.18 -3.35 -2.16
N GLY A 29 2.64 -4.48 -2.64
CA GLY A 29 1.48 -4.49 -3.53
C GLY A 29 0.25 -3.85 -2.88
N LEU A 30 -0.08 -4.27 -1.66
CA LEU A 30 -1.22 -3.72 -0.90
C LEU A 30 -1.04 -2.24 -0.58
N PHE A 31 0.16 -1.83 -0.17
CA PHE A 31 0.44 -0.43 0.14
C PHE A 31 0.29 0.43 -1.11
N LYS A 32 0.93 0.03 -2.22
CA LYS A 32 0.86 0.76 -3.49
C LYS A 32 -0.58 0.97 -3.96
N TRP A 33 -1.35 -0.11 -4.08
CA TRP A 33 -2.72 -0.04 -4.59
C TRP A 33 -3.71 0.50 -3.56
N GLY A 34 -3.48 0.24 -2.27
CA GLY A 34 -4.28 0.77 -1.17
C GLY A 34 -4.20 2.30 -1.10
N THR A 35 -3.00 2.87 -1.19
CA THR A 35 -2.83 4.33 -1.22
C THR A 35 -3.55 4.97 -2.41
N VAL A 36 -3.46 4.37 -3.60
CA VAL A 36 -4.17 4.87 -4.80
C VAL A 36 -5.68 4.91 -4.58
N ILE A 37 -6.25 3.83 -4.03
CA ILE A 37 -7.69 3.73 -3.76
C ILE A 37 -8.12 4.81 -2.75
N VAL A 38 -7.36 5.00 -1.68
CA VAL A 38 -7.67 6.03 -0.66
C VAL A 38 -7.63 7.43 -1.27
N VAL A 39 -6.61 7.77 -2.06
CA VAL A 39 -6.53 9.07 -2.73
C VAL A 39 -7.68 9.26 -3.71
N ALA A 40 -7.99 8.27 -4.54
CA ALA A 40 -9.10 8.33 -5.47
C ALA A 40 -10.43 8.54 -4.74
N LEU A 41 -10.64 7.84 -3.61
CA LEU A 41 -11.85 7.96 -2.79
C LEU A 41 -11.99 9.37 -2.24
N LEU A 42 -10.92 9.96 -1.71
CA LEU A 42 -10.93 11.33 -1.20
C LEU A 42 -11.27 12.36 -2.29
N LEU A 43 -10.75 12.18 -3.51
CA LEU A 43 -11.09 13.02 -4.67
C LEU A 43 -12.56 12.87 -5.06
N GLY A 44 -13.08 11.65 -5.11
CA GLY A 44 -14.50 11.40 -5.35
C GLY A 44 -15.39 12.07 -4.31
N MET A 45 -15.05 11.93 -3.02
CA MET A 45 -15.76 12.57 -1.91
C MET A 45 -15.70 14.10 -1.98
N MET A 46 -14.57 14.68 -2.34
CA MET A 46 -14.44 16.13 -2.55
C MET A 46 -15.42 16.61 -3.62
N VAL A 47 -15.48 15.93 -4.77
CA VAL A 47 -16.37 16.31 -5.87
C VAL A 47 -17.85 16.11 -5.48
N GLY A 48 -18.20 14.96 -4.91
CA GLY A 48 -19.59 14.66 -4.56
C GLY A 48 -20.15 15.45 -3.39
N LEU A 49 -19.37 15.61 -2.32
CA LEU A 49 -19.85 16.13 -1.03
C LEU A 49 -19.55 17.62 -0.84
N ILE A 50 -18.37 18.09 -1.29
CA ILE A 50 -17.95 19.49 -1.10
C ILE A 50 -18.40 20.35 -2.29
N MET A 51 -18.16 19.88 -3.52
CA MET A 51 -18.51 20.64 -4.73
C MET A 51 -20.00 20.48 -5.12
N GLY A 52 -20.73 19.57 -4.49
CA GLY A 52 -22.18 19.39 -4.69
C GLY A 52 -22.57 18.83 -6.07
N SER A 53 -21.65 18.19 -6.80
CA SER A 53 -21.91 17.68 -8.15
C SER A 53 -22.76 16.39 -8.19
N GLY A 54 -23.14 15.85 -7.03
CA GLY A 54 -23.92 14.62 -6.90
C GLY A 54 -23.11 13.33 -7.05
N VAL A 55 -23.79 12.19 -6.83
CA VAL A 55 -23.16 10.85 -6.73
C VAL A 55 -22.57 10.36 -8.05
N ILE A 56 -23.18 10.72 -9.18
CA ILE A 56 -22.69 10.26 -10.50
C ILE A 56 -21.32 10.89 -10.80
N ALA A 57 -21.18 12.19 -10.57
CA ALA A 57 -19.93 12.90 -10.80
C ALA A 57 -18.81 12.47 -9.83
N SER A 58 -19.15 12.15 -8.57
CA SER A 58 -18.16 11.62 -7.61
C SER A 58 -17.65 10.24 -8.00
N VAL A 59 -18.54 9.34 -8.42
CA VAL A 59 -18.17 8.00 -8.88
C VAL A 59 -17.34 8.07 -10.16
N LEU A 60 -17.69 8.96 -11.10
CA LEU A 60 -16.88 9.19 -12.29
C LEU A 60 -15.48 9.71 -11.94
N THR A 61 -15.39 10.68 -11.03
CA THR A 61 -14.11 11.22 -10.57
C THR A 61 -13.25 10.13 -9.92
N PHE A 62 -13.87 9.28 -9.08
CA PHE A 62 -13.20 8.13 -8.47
C PHE A 62 -12.63 7.17 -9.53
N ILE A 63 -13.43 6.78 -10.53
CA ILE A 63 -12.99 5.87 -11.60
C ILE A 63 -11.87 6.49 -12.43
N VAL A 64 -11.98 7.77 -12.78
CA VAL A 64 -10.93 8.49 -13.53
C VAL A 64 -9.64 8.58 -12.70
N ALA A 65 -9.73 8.90 -11.41
CA ALA A 65 -8.58 8.94 -10.53
C ALA A 65 -7.92 7.56 -10.37
N LEU A 66 -8.69 6.47 -10.29
CA LEU A 66 -8.17 5.11 -10.31
C LEU A 66 -7.46 4.78 -11.63
N ALA A 67 -8.02 5.17 -12.77
CA ALA A 67 -7.40 4.97 -14.08
C ALA A 67 -6.06 5.71 -14.17
N ILE A 68 -6.03 6.98 -13.74
CA ILE A 68 -4.80 7.78 -13.68
C ILE A 68 -3.78 7.11 -12.76
N GLY A 69 -4.18 6.70 -11.55
CA GLY A 69 -3.29 6.02 -10.60
C GLY A 69 -2.76 4.70 -11.15
N PHE A 70 -3.57 3.95 -11.88
CA PHE A 70 -3.15 2.73 -12.56
C PHE A 70 -2.08 3.01 -13.61
N PHE A 71 -2.28 3.98 -14.51
CA PHE A 71 -1.29 4.32 -15.54
C PHE A 71 -0.02 4.95 -14.96
N ALA A 72 -0.12 5.72 -13.88
CA ALA A 72 1.03 6.37 -13.25
C ALA A 72 1.95 5.38 -12.49
N LEU A 73 1.40 4.27 -12.00
CA LEU A 73 2.11 3.27 -11.18
C LEU A 73 2.26 1.89 -11.87
N ARG A 74 1.87 1.84 -13.15
CA ARG A 74 2.11 0.72 -14.07
C ARG A 74 3.58 0.64 -14.42
#